data_AF-A0A418YS14-F1
#
_entry.id   AF-A0A418YS14-F1
#
_cell.length_a   1.000
_cell.length_b   1.000
_cell.length_c   1.000
_cell.angle_alpha   90.00
_cell.angle_beta   90.00
_cell.angle_gamma   90.00
#
_symmetry.space_group_name_H-M   'P 1'
#
loop_
_entity.id
_entity.type
_entity.pdbx_description
1 polymer ?
#
loop_
_entity_poly.entity_id
_entity_poly.type
_entity_poly.pdbx_seq_one_letter_code
_entity_poly.pdbx_strand_id
1 'polypeptide(L)'
;MTIVTRRGFLASAAVMSALAGSGGAMAARTGGALLLHDPGLGAGQRFAARASALGGASLALEGDRVRQLRGLLAGEPAALFGVTRRSDELLIGEIAAEAGYRRVALVLHRAVGVTVPICAPDGATIGTLARLAGARWPEAFAELALGGVEQCEVAPVAGATEPALSWVLVRT
;
A
#
# COMPACT_ATOMS: atom_id res chain seq x y z
N MET A 1 -1.03 -49.86 40.56
CA MET A 1 -2.18 -48.94 40.62
C MET A 1 -2.61 -48.66 39.19
N THR A 2 -3.79 -49.14 38.81
CA THR A 2 -4.42 -48.88 37.51
C THR A 2 -5.56 -47.88 37.67
N ILE A 3 -5.94 -47.26 36.54
CA ILE A 3 -7.13 -46.42 36.26
C ILE A 3 -6.85 -44.91 36.24
N VAL A 4 -6.84 -44.33 35.03
CA VAL A 4 -7.82 -43.30 34.63
C VAL A 4 -8.13 -43.52 33.14
N THR A 5 -9.43 -43.64 32.83
CA THR A 5 -9.98 -43.64 31.46
C THR A 5 -11.07 -42.57 31.35
N ARG A 6 -11.08 -41.93 30.18
CA ARG A 6 -12.20 -41.35 29.40
C ARG A 6 -12.68 -39.91 29.65
N ARG A 7 -13.07 -39.33 28.50
CA ARG A 7 -13.87 -38.11 28.20
C ARG A 7 -13.06 -36.81 28.22
N GLY A 8 -12.95 -36.03 27.17
CA GLY A 8 -13.59 -36.00 25.85
C GLY A 8 -13.66 -34.54 25.42
N PHE A 9 -13.48 -34.23 24.14
CA PHE A 9 -14.22 -33.18 23.43
C PHE A 9 -13.80 -33.23 21.94
N LEU A 10 -14.69 -33.80 21.13
CA LEU A 10 -14.78 -33.46 19.71
C LEU A 10 -15.45 -32.09 19.64
N ALA A 11 -14.85 -31.15 18.93
CA ALA A 11 -15.55 -30.00 18.37
C ALA A 11 -15.02 -29.79 16.95
N SER A 12 -15.75 -30.39 16.01
CA SER A 12 -15.65 -30.13 14.58
C SER A 12 -16.14 -28.71 14.28
N ALA A 13 -15.48 -28.02 13.36
CA ALA A 13 -16.16 -27.10 12.43
C ALA A 13 -15.24 -26.81 11.24
N ALA A 14 -15.47 -27.53 10.15
CA ALA A 14 -15.09 -27.07 8.83
C ALA A 14 -16.11 -26.01 8.39
N VAL A 15 -15.65 -24.83 7.97
CA VAL A 15 -16.38 -23.96 7.04
C VAL A 15 -15.37 -23.43 6.03
N MET A 16 -15.46 -23.95 4.81
CA MET A 16 -14.88 -23.34 3.62
C MET A 16 -15.51 -21.97 3.38
N SER A 17 -14.75 -20.97 2.92
CA SER A 17 -15.27 -19.95 2.02
C SER A 17 -14.15 -19.34 1.21
N ALA A 18 -14.18 -19.64 -0.09
CA ALA A 18 -13.44 -18.95 -1.12
C ALA A 18 -13.84 -17.47 -1.16
N LEU A 19 -12.86 -16.58 -1.26
CA LEU A 19 -13.04 -15.23 -1.80
C LEU A 19 -12.00 -15.03 -2.90
N ALA A 20 -12.24 -15.70 -4.02
CA ALA A 20 -11.83 -15.22 -5.32
C ALA A 20 -13.03 -14.47 -5.92
N GLY A 21 -12.86 -13.20 -6.27
CA GLY A 21 -13.80 -12.47 -7.13
C GLY A 21 -14.45 -11.24 -6.49
N SER A 22 -14.00 -10.07 -6.97
CA SER A 22 -14.69 -8.77 -6.99
C SER A 22 -15.24 -8.24 -5.66
N GLY A 23 -14.49 -7.30 -5.06
CA GLY A 23 -14.98 -6.54 -3.91
C GLY A 23 -14.04 -5.42 -3.52
N GLY A 24 -13.74 -4.49 -4.44
CA GLY A 24 -13.22 -3.17 -4.08
C GLY A 24 -14.26 -2.43 -3.25
N ALA A 25 -14.38 -2.76 -1.97
CA ALA A 25 -15.33 -2.14 -1.05
C ALA A 25 -15.03 -2.49 0.41
N MET A 26 -13.81 -2.23 0.89
CA MET A 26 -13.59 -2.15 2.35
C MET A 26 -12.40 -1.24 2.74
N ALA A 27 -12.24 -0.09 2.08
CA ALA A 27 -11.28 0.94 2.50
C ALA A 27 -11.89 2.35 2.63
N ALA A 28 -13.17 2.52 2.28
CA ALA A 28 -13.83 3.82 2.30
C ALA A 28 -14.86 3.89 3.43
N ARG A 29 -14.39 3.96 4.68
CA ARG A 29 -15.17 4.58 5.75
C ARG A 29 -14.28 5.54 6.53
N THR A 30 -14.56 6.83 6.28
CA THR A 30 -14.16 8.03 7.01
C THR A 30 -12.65 8.32 7.13
N GLY A 31 -12.14 9.14 6.20
CA GLY A 31 -10.93 9.96 6.39
C GLY A 31 -9.57 9.26 6.38
N GLY A 32 -9.53 7.94 6.14
CA GLY A 32 -8.28 7.19 6.06
C GLY A 32 -7.47 7.45 4.78
N ALA A 33 -6.21 7.01 4.80
CA ALA A 33 -5.37 6.97 3.62
C ALA A 33 -5.86 5.89 2.63
N LEU A 34 -5.96 6.24 1.35
CA LEU A 34 -6.22 5.30 0.27
C LEU A 34 -4.90 4.77 -0.28
N LEU A 35 -4.69 3.45 -0.22
CA LEU A 35 -3.47 2.81 -0.71
C LEU A 35 -3.71 2.18 -2.08
N LEU A 36 -2.83 2.43 -3.03
CA LEU A 36 -2.92 2.00 -4.43
C LEU A 36 -1.61 1.36 -4.90
N HIS A 37 -1.69 0.34 -5.75
CA HIS A 37 -0.49 -0.25 -6.35
C HIS A 37 -0.71 -0.74 -7.78
N ASP A 38 0.35 -0.75 -8.59
CA ASP A 38 0.41 -1.52 -9.83
C ASP A 38 0.76 -2.98 -9.48
N PRO A 39 -0.14 -3.95 -9.70
CA PRO A 39 0.10 -5.36 -9.38
C PRO A 39 1.15 -6.00 -10.31
N GLY A 40 1.45 -5.37 -11.45
CA GLY A 40 2.51 -5.78 -12.37
C GLY A 40 3.91 -5.33 -11.94
N LEU A 41 4.05 -4.67 -10.78
CA LEU A 41 5.33 -4.31 -10.18
C LEU A 41 5.55 -5.12 -8.89
N GLY A 42 6.67 -5.82 -8.79
CA GLY A 42 7.16 -6.41 -7.55
C GLY A 42 7.31 -5.40 -6.41
N ALA A 43 7.63 -4.12 -6.69
CA ALA A 43 7.57 -3.08 -5.65
C ALA A 43 6.12 -2.83 -5.16
N GLY A 44 5.15 -2.82 -6.08
CA GLY A 44 3.72 -2.69 -5.75
C GLY A 44 3.21 -3.89 -4.97
N GLN A 45 3.61 -5.10 -5.34
CA GLN A 45 3.26 -6.34 -4.64
C GLN A 45 3.79 -6.35 -3.19
N ARG A 46 5.04 -5.92 -2.96
CA ARG A 46 5.60 -5.83 -1.60
C ARG A 46 4.90 -4.80 -0.75
N PHE A 47 4.58 -3.64 -1.32
CA PHE A 47 3.77 -2.63 -0.66
C PHE A 47 2.39 -3.17 -0.27
N ALA A 48 1.69 -3.85 -1.19
CA ALA A 48 0.39 -4.46 -0.92
C ALA A 48 0.46 -5.58 0.13
N ALA A 49 1.46 -6.45 0.04
CA ALA A 49 1.68 -7.51 1.01
C ALA A 49 1.96 -6.96 2.42
N ARG A 50 2.79 -5.92 2.54
CA ARG A 50 3.05 -5.29 3.83
C ARG A 50 1.81 -4.57 4.37
N ALA A 51 1.07 -3.84 3.52
CA ALA A 51 -0.18 -3.22 3.92
C ALA A 51 -1.17 -4.26 4.48
N SER A 52 -1.30 -5.42 3.83
CA SER A 52 -2.13 -6.52 4.31
C SER A 52 -1.64 -7.11 5.64
N ALA A 53 -0.33 -7.26 5.84
CA ALA A 53 0.23 -7.75 7.10
C ALA A 53 -0.05 -6.79 8.27
N LEU A 54 -0.18 -5.49 7.99
CA LEU A 54 -0.53 -4.45 8.96
C LEU A 54 -2.05 -4.32 9.20
N GLY A 55 -2.86 -5.18 8.58
CA GLY A 55 -4.34 -5.13 8.67
C GLY A 55 -5.00 -4.07 7.78
N GLY A 56 -4.23 -3.40 6.91
CA GLY A 56 -4.74 -2.50 5.89
C GLY A 56 -5.01 -3.20 4.56
N ALA A 57 -5.52 -2.45 3.59
CA ALA A 57 -5.73 -2.94 2.22
C ALA A 57 -5.15 -1.94 1.21
N SER A 58 -4.43 -2.47 0.21
CA SER A 58 -4.03 -1.71 -0.96
C SER A 58 -4.82 -2.20 -2.18
N LEU A 59 -5.40 -1.26 -2.93
CA LEU A 59 -6.18 -1.57 -4.12
C LEU A 59 -5.26 -1.64 -5.35
N ALA A 60 -5.40 -2.72 -6.13
CA ALA A 60 -4.68 -2.89 -7.38
C ALA A 60 -5.27 -1.98 -8.48
N LEU A 61 -4.40 -1.33 -9.25
CA LEU A 61 -4.75 -0.46 -10.38
C LEU A 61 -4.78 -1.26 -11.69
N GLU A 62 -5.95 -1.81 -12.00
CA GLU A 62 -6.20 -2.69 -13.15
C GLU A 62 -7.34 -2.18 -14.04
N GLY A 63 -7.29 -2.51 -15.33
CA GLY A 63 -8.34 -2.15 -16.28
C GLY A 63 -8.45 -0.63 -16.52
N ASP A 64 -9.69 -0.11 -16.45
CA ASP A 64 -10.00 1.31 -16.66
C ASP A 64 -9.64 2.14 -15.40
N ARG A 65 -8.37 2.54 -15.33
CA ARG A 65 -7.80 3.30 -14.21
C ARG A 65 -8.46 4.66 -13.99
N VAL A 66 -8.95 5.30 -15.06
CA VAL A 66 -9.62 6.60 -14.97
C VAL A 66 -10.94 6.46 -14.23
N ARG A 67 -11.78 5.51 -14.67
CA ARG A 67 -13.06 5.23 -14.02
C ARG A 67 -12.85 4.75 -12.58
N GLN A 68 -11.90 3.85 -12.36
CA GLN A 68 -11.56 3.34 -11.04
C GLN A 68 -11.18 4.49 -10.10
N LEU A 69 -10.23 5.34 -10.49
CA LEU A 69 -9.75 6.43 -9.64
C LEU A 69 -10.84 7.46 -9.35
N ARG A 70 -11.65 7.85 -10.35
CA ARG A 70 -12.79 8.77 -10.13
C ARG A 70 -13.78 8.20 -9.12
N GLY A 71 -14.07 6.90 -9.19
CA GLY A 71 -14.92 6.21 -8.22
C GLY A 71 -14.33 6.22 -6.81
N LEU A 72 -13.01 6.04 -6.68
CA LEU A 72 -12.32 6.07 -5.39
C LEU A 72 -12.28 7.48 -4.78
N LEU A 73 -12.04 8.50 -5.60
CA LEU A 73 -11.98 9.89 -5.16
C LEU A 73 -13.34 10.46 -4.73
N ALA A 74 -14.46 9.86 -5.17
CA ALA A 74 -15.79 10.20 -4.66
C ALA A 74 -15.96 9.91 -3.15
N GLY A 75 -15.13 9.01 -2.59
CA GLY A 75 -15.07 8.75 -1.15
C GLY A 75 -14.22 9.76 -0.38
N GLU A 76 -13.63 10.75 -1.06
CA GLU A 76 -12.88 11.85 -0.47
C GLU A 76 -11.80 11.43 0.55
N PRO A 77 -10.88 10.50 0.19
CA PRO A 77 -9.83 10.06 1.11
C PRO A 77 -8.95 11.23 1.56
N ALA A 78 -8.45 11.22 2.80
CA ALA A 78 -7.62 12.34 3.28
C ALA A 78 -6.26 12.41 2.55
N ALA A 79 -5.73 11.25 2.16
CA ALA A 79 -4.50 11.13 1.41
C ALA A 79 -4.54 9.89 0.51
N LEU A 80 -3.75 9.92 -0.56
CA LEU A 80 -3.52 8.79 -1.45
C LEU A 80 -2.04 8.42 -1.41
N PHE A 81 -1.77 7.13 -1.23
CA PHE A 81 -0.43 6.54 -1.25
C PHE A 81 -0.39 5.53 -2.38
N GLY A 82 0.53 5.72 -3.32
CA GLY A 82 0.59 4.85 -4.50
C GLY A 82 1.99 4.34 -4.82
N VAL A 83 2.07 3.11 -5.32
CA VAL A 83 3.27 2.54 -5.94
C VAL A 83 2.98 2.11 -7.37
N THR A 84 3.47 2.85 -8.37
CA THR A 84 3.09 2.67 -9.78
C THR A 84 4.25 2.90 -10.75
N ARG A 85 3.99 2.68 -12.04
CA ARG A 85 4.86 3.16 -13.13
C ARG A 85 4.71 4.67 -13.33
N ARG A 86 5.63 5.26 -14.10
CA ARG A 86 5.60 6.69 -14.44
C ARG A 86 4.35 7.12 -15.21
N SER A 87 3.87 6.29 -16.13
CA SER A 87 2.65 6.59 -16.89
C SER A 87 1.43 6.75 -15.99
N ASP A 88 1.28 5.83 -15.01
CA ASP A 88 0.15 5.84 -14.11
C ASP A 88 0.27 6.97 -13.08
N GLU A 89 1.47 7.28 -12.59
CA GLU A 89 1.67 8.39 -11.67
C GLU A 89 1.27 9.74 -12.30
N LEU A 90 1.58 9.95 -13.59
CA LEU A 90 1.17 11.15 -14.31
C LEU A 90 -0.35 11.22 -14.48
N LEU A 91 -0.96 10.15 -14.98
CA LEU A 91 -2.41 10.06 -15.18
C LEU A 91 -3.18 10.27 -13.86
N ILE A 92 -2.75 9.60 -12.80
CA ILE A 92 -3.38 9.70 -11.48
C ILE A 92 -3.19 11.10 -10.91
N GLY A 93 -2.00 11.69 -11.09
CA GLY A 93 -1.70 13.05 -10.63
C GLY A 93 -2.64 14.09 -11.24
N GLU A 94 -2.95 13.99 -12.53
CA GLU A 94 -3.89 14.90 -13.22
C GLU A 94 -5.32 14.74 -12.68
N ILE A 95 -5.81 13.50 -12.63
CA ILE A 95 -7.18 13.22 -12.14
C ILE A 95 -7.34 13.64 -10.67
N ALA A 96 -6.34 13.39 -9.84
CA ALA A 96 -6.38 13.76 -8.43
C ALA A 96 -6.29 15.29 -8.25
N ALA A 97 -5.52 16.00 -9.08
CA ALA A 97 -5.48 17.46 -9.07
C ALA A 97 -6.85 18.08 -9.40
N GLU A 98 -7.57 17.54 -10.38
CA GLU A 98 -8.96 17.94 -10.68
C GLU A 98 -9.89 17.75 -9.47
N ALA A 99 -9.61 16.76 -8.62
CA ALA A 99 -10.37 16.46 -7.41
C ALA A 99 -9.88 17.22 -6.16
N GLY A 100 -8.96 18.18 -6.30
CA GLY A 100 -8.45 18.99 -5.19
C GLY A 100 -7.37 18.30 -4.36
N TYR A 101 -6.57 17.44 -4.97
CA TYR A 101 -5.38 16.86 -4.33
C TYR A 101 -4.10 17.47 -4.89
N ARG A 102 -3.09 17.60 -4.04
CA ARG A 102 -1.74 18.01 -4.45
C ARG A 102 -0.70 16.98 -4.06
N ARG A 103 0.35 16.87 -4.86
CA ARG A 103 1.47 15.96 -4.59
C ARG A 103 2.42 16.57 -3.56
N VAL A 104 2.68 15.82 -2.49
CA VAL A 104 3.63 16.21 -1.43
C VAL A 104 4.94 15.44 -1.50
N ALA A 105 4.91 14.22 -2.04
CA ALA A 105 6.10 13.40 -2.23
C ALA A 105 6.02 12.56 -3.52
N LEU A 106 7.16 12.42 -4.17
CA LEU A 106 7.43 11.48 -5.25
C LEU A 106 8.79 10.85 -5.01
N VAL A 107 8.87 9.54 -4.85
CA VAL A 107 10.12 8.81 -4.66
C VAL A 107 10.34 7.90 -5.85
N LEU A 108 11.44 8.14 -6.57
CA LEU A 108 11.84 7.32 -7.70
C LEU A 108 12.67 6.14 -7.20
N HIS A 109 12.25 4.93 -7.57
CA HIS A 109 12.99 3.70 -7.31
C HIS A 109 13.90 3.48 -8.51
N ARG A 110 15.22 3.62 -8.31
CA ARG A 110 16.20 3.34 -9.35
C ARG A 110 16.70 1.91 -9.24
N ALA A 111 17.27 1.42 -10.34
CA ALA A 111 18.04 0.18 -10.32
C ALA A 111 19.07 0.23 -9.18
N VAL A 112 19.30 -0.93 -8.52
CA VAL A 112 20.20 -1.09 -7.37
C VAL A 112 19.64 -0.54 -6.04
N GLY A 113 18.32 -0.36 -5.91
CA GLY A 113 17.67 -0.01 -4.63
C GLY A 113 17.93 1.43 -4.16
N VAL A 114 18.45 2.28 -5.04
CA VAL A 114 18.64 3.71 -4.77
C VAL A 114 17.31 4.43 -4.93
N THR A 115 16.93 5.20 -3.92
CA THR A 115 15.73 6.05 -3.94
C THR A 115 16.10 7.51 -4.16
N VAL A 116 15.35 8.20 -5.02
CA VAL A 116 15.49 9.66 -5.24
C VAL A 116 14.18 10.34 -4.89
N PRO A 117 14.09 11.02 -3.73
CA PRO A 117 12.91 11.75 -3.34
C PRO A 117 12.84 13.13 -4.00
N ILE A 118 11.65 13.49 -4.48
CA ILE A 118 11.24 14.81 -4.96
C ILE A 118 10.01 15.19 -4.12
N CYS A 119 10.22 16.06 -3.13
CA CYS A 119 9.19 16.38 -2.15
C CYS A 119 8.95 17.89 -2.06
N ALA A 120 7.70 18.27 -1.78
CA ALA A 120 7.37 19.59 -1.25
C ALA A 120 7.85 19.68 0.22
N PRO A 121 7.88 20.88 0.85
CA PRO A 121 8.39 21.06 2.21
C PRO A 121 7.72 20.16 3.26
N ASP A 122 6.41 19.93 3.11
CA ASP A 122 5.61 19.04 3.96
C ASP A 122 5.86 17.54 3.72
N GLY A 123 6.48 17.18 2.59
CA GLY A 123 6.93 15.81 2.28
C GLY A 123 8.37 15.52 2.67
N ALA A 124 9.09 16.44 3.33
CA ALA A 124 10.52 16.27 3.63
C ALA A 124 10.83 15.03 4.48
N THR A 125 9.99 14.71 5.47
CA THR A 125 10.13 13.52 6.32
C THR A 125 10.04 12.23 5.51
N ILE A 126 9.17 12.18 4.51
CA ILE A 126 9.02 11.04 3.59
C ILE A 126 10.31 10.83 2.81
N GLY A 127 10.92 11.91 2.33
CA GLY A 127 12.20 11.85 1.61
C GLY A 127 13.35 11.34 2.48
N THR A 128 13.38 11.69 3.77
CA THR A 128 14.35 11.16 4.73
C THR A 128 14.12 9.67 4.98
N LEU A 129 12.88 9.26 5.22
CA LEU A 129 12.54 7.85 5.42
C LEU A 129 12.90 7.00 4.19
N ALA A 130 12.63 7.51 2.98
CA ALA A 130 12.97 6.82 1.74
C ALA A 130 14.46 6.56 1.57
N ARG A 131 15.31 7.51 1.96
CA ARG A 131 16.77 7.33 1.92
C ARG A 131 17.24 6.31 2.96
N LEU A 132 16.67 6.33 4.16
CA LEU A 132 17.04 5.42 5.24
C LEU A 132 16.56 3.97 4.98
N ALA A 133 15.37 3.81 4.40
CA ALA A 133 14.80 2.50 4.09
C ALA A 133 15.49 1.80 2.91
N GLY A 134 16.07 2.57 1.98
CA GLY A 134 16.75 2.04 0.80
C GLY A 134 15.87 1.05 0.02
N ALA A 135 16.35 -0.17 -0.16
CA ALA A 135 15.64 -1.23 -0.88
C ALA A 135 14.34 -1.71 -0.20
N ARG A 136 14.17 -1.49 1.12
CA ARG A 136 12.94 -1.79 1.89
C ARG A 136 11.89 -0.68 1.79
N TRP A 137 12.09 0.27 0.89
CA TRP A 137 11.21 1.43 0.78
C TRP A 137 9.74 1.06 0.57
N PRO A 138 9.34 0.10 -0.29
CA PRO A 138 7.93 -0.25 -0.45
C PRO A 138 7.25 -0.69 0.86
N GLU A 139 7.95 -1.43 1.71
CA GLU A 139 7.43 -1.91 2.99
C GLU A 139 7.35 -0.77 4.01
N ALA A 140 8.42 0.01 4.15
CA ALA A 140 8.44 1.20 5.02
C ALA A 140 7.38 2.24 4.59
N PHE A 141 7.08 2.31 3.30
CA PHE A 141 6.06 3.18 2.75
C PHE A 141 4.64 2.71 3.12
N ALA A 142 4.38 1.41 3.17
CA ALA A 142 3.12 0.86 3.67
C ALA A 142 2.96 1.11 5.17
N GLU A 143 4.04 0.95 5.95
CA GLU A 143 4.07 1.27 7.39
C GLU A 143 3.76 2.74 7.64
N LEU A 144 4.37 3.64 6.86
CA LEU A 144 4.08 5.07 6.92
C LEU A 144 2.60 5.36 6.61
N ALA A 145 2.05 4.75 5.57
CA ALA A 145 0.67 4.99 5.13
C ALA A 145 -0.39 4.55 6.15
N LEU A 146 -0.08 3.52 6.96
CA LEU A 146 -1.00 2.93 7.92
C LEU A 146 -0.66 3.26 9.39
N GLY A 147 0.38 4.06 9.65
CA GLY A 147 0.83 4.37 11.01
C GLY A 147 1.53 3.20 11.74
N GLY A 148 2.04 2.22 10.99
CA GLY A 148 2.67 1.00 11.49
C GLY A 148 4.16 1.09 11.80
N VAL A 149 4.74 2.31 11.87
CA VAL A 149 6.19 2.52 12.10
C VAL A 149 6.69 1.98 13.46
N GLU A 150 5.78 1.68 14.38
CA GLU A 150 6.05 1.10 15.70
C GLU A 150 6.33 -0.42 15.64
N GLN A 151 5.99 -1.10 14.54
CA GLN A 151 6.12 -2.55 14.41
C GLN A 151 7.50 -2.91 13.83
N CYS A 152 8.50 -3.00 14.72
CA CYS A 152 9.88 -3.32 14.35
C CYS A 152 10.04 -4.80 13.94
N GLU A 153 9.89 -5.08 12.65
CA GLU A 153 10.10 -6.41 12.09
C GLU A 153 11.31 -6.42 11.13
N VAL A 154 12.24 -7.33 11.40
CA VAL A 154 13.44 -7.55 10.58
C VAL A 154 13.10 -8.55 9.49
N ALA A 155 12.58 -8.06 8.37
CA ALA A 155 12.35 -8.85 7.17
C ALA A 155 13.58 -8.83 6.25
N PRO A 156 13.91 -9.95 5.57
CA PRO A 156 14.99 -9.99 4.59
C PRO A 156 14.69 -9.06 3.41
N VAL A 157 15.74 -8.38 2.93
CA VAL A 157 15.65 -7.45 1.81
C VAL A 157 15.59 -8.23 0.50
N ALA A 158 14.42 -8.28 -0.14
CA ALA A 158 14.31 -8.69 -1.53
C ALA A 158 14.40 -7.44 -2.41
N GLY A 159 15.53 -7.25 -3.07
CA GLY A 159 15.73 -6.12 -3.99
C GLY A 159 14.91 -6.31 -5.26
N ALA A 160 13.94 -5.44 -5.52
CA ALA A 160 13.41 -5.29 -6.87
C ALA A 160 14.38 -4.47 -7.72
N THR A 161 14.74 -5.02 -8.87
CA THR A 161 15.60 -4.41 -9.89
C THR A 161 14.82 -3.52 -10.86
N GLU A 162 13.50 -3.47 -10.77
CA GLU A 162 12.64 -2.75 -11.71
C GLU A 162 12.36 -1.29 -11.26
N PRO A 163 12.22 -0.36 -12.21
CA PRO A 163 11.87 1.02 -11.91
C PRO A 163 10.40 1.14 -11.48
N ALA A 164 10.19 1.77 -10.33
CA ALA A 164 8.88 2.09 -9.78
C ALA A 164 8.86 3.51 -9.19
N LEU A 165 7.68 4.05 -8.94
CA LEU A 165 7.48 5.33 -8.27
C LEU A 165 6.58 5.13 -7.06
N SER A 166 6.99 5.67 -5.92
CA SER A 166 6.05 5.90 -4.81
C SER A 166 5.62 7.35 -4.80
N TRP A 167 4.34 7.63 -4.59
CA TRP A 167 3.83 8.99 -4.56
C TRP A 167 2.81 9.17 -3.44
N VAL A 168 2.74 10.40 -2.91
CA VAL A 168 1.76 10.80 -1.90
C VAL A 168 1.04 12.04 -2.37
N LEU A 169 -0.30 11.96 -2.40
CA LEU A 169 -1.19 13.07 -2.68
C LEU A 169 -2.03 13.35 -1.43
N VAL A 170 -2.21 14.62 -1.09
CA VAL A 170 -3.05 15.05 0.05
C VAL A 170 -4.11 16.01 -0.45
N ARG A 171 -5.28 15.98 0.18
CA ARG A 171 -6.36 16.91 -0.16
C ARG A 171 -5.98 18.33 0.26
N THR A 172 -6.28 19.31 -0.59
CA THR A 172 -6.12 20.75 -0.30
C THR A 172 -7.34 21.33 0.38
#